data_AF-A0A944AMU4-F1
#
_entry.id   AF-A0A944AMU4-F1
#
_cell.length_a   1.000
_cell.length_b   1.000
_cell.length_c   1.000
_cell.angle_alpha   90.00
_cell.angle_beta   90.00
_cell.angle_gamma   90.00
#
_symmetry.space_group_name_H-M   'P 1'
#
loop_
_entity.id
_entity.type
_entity.pdbx_description
1 polymer ?
#
loop_
_entity_poly.entity_id
_entity_poly.type
_entity_poly.pdbx_seq_one_letter_code
_entity_poly.pdbx_strand_id
1 'polypeptide(L)'
;MKEQFRIFLINAGYKETTPSGNPSTVYDYLKRIDKVCEWEHTTWENLASRIGQIVTMYDVGGPKEDLGKKSHSAVINALRRYQEFVRSR
;
A
#
# COMPACT_ATOMS: atom_id res chain seq x y z
N MET A 1 6.91 -9.70 -5.24
CA MET A 1 5.59 -9.21 -4.77
C MET A 1 5.13 -7.89 -5.43
N LYS A 2 6.02 -6.89 -5.57
CA LYS A 2 5.71 -5.55 -6.08
C LYS A 2 5.02 -5.49 -7.44
N GLU A 3 5.55 -6.20 -8.44
CA GLU A 3 4.96 -6.22 -9.80
C GLU A 3 3.57 -6.87 -9.83
N GLN A 4 3.34 -7.90 -9.00
CA GLN A 4 2.04 -8.54 -8.91
C GLN A 4 0.99 -7.59 -8.32
N PHE A 5 1.38 -6.80 -7.30
CA PHE A 5 0.51 -5.77 -6.76
C PHE A 5 0.25 -4.64 -7.76
N ARG A 6 1.26 -4.23 -8.54
CA ARG A 6 1.09 -3.28 -9.64
C ARG A 6 0.02 -3.76 -10.63
N ILE A 7 0.14 -4.99 -11.12
CA ILE A 7 -0.82 -5.60 -12.04
C ILE A 7 -2.21 -5.69 -11.40
N PHE A 8 -2.30 -6.07 -10.13
CA PHE A 8 -3.57 -6.10 -9.38
C PHE A 8 -4.25 -4.73 -9.37
N LEU A 9 -3.52 -3.64 -9.10
CA LEU A 9 -4.08 -2.29 -9.10
C LEU A 9 -4.56 -1.87 -10.50
N ILE A 10 -3.81 -2.20 -11.55
CA ILE A 10 -4.21 -1.93 -12.94
C ILE A 10 -5.51 -2.67 -13.27
N ASN A 11 -5.60 -3.95 -12.90
CA ASN A 11 -6.81 -4.76 -13.09
C ASN A 11 -8.00 -4.24 -12.29
N ALA A 12 -7.76 -3.60 -11.14
CA ALA A 12 -8.78 -2.90 -10.36
C ALA A 12 -9.19 -1.54 -10.95
N GLY A 13 -8.61 -1.12 -12.08
CA GLY A 13 -8.95 0.11 -12.80
C GLY A 13 -8.12 1.33 -12.40
N TYR A 14 -7.08 1.17 -11.58
CA TYR A 14 -6.19 2.28 -11.23
C TYR A 14 -5.28 2.65 -12.40
N LYS A 15 -5.05 3.96 -12.57
CA LYS A 15 -4.16 4.48 -13.61
C LYS A 15 -2.72 4.46 -13.14
N GLU A 16 -1.81 4.13 -14.06
CA GLU A 16 -0.37 4.23 -13.83
C GLU A 16 0.16 5.64 -14.05
N THR A 17 -0.32 6.27 -15.10
CA THR A 17 0.03 7.64 -15.48
C THR A 17 -1.23 8.47 -15.68
N THR A 18 -1.13 9.76 -15.38
CA THR A 18 -2.15 10.72 -15.80
C THR A 18 -2.02 10.99 -17.30
N PRO A 19 -3.04 11.56 -17.97
CA PRO A 19 -2.94 11.97 -19.37
C PRO A 19 -1.77 12.93 -19.66
N SER A 20 -1.29 13.65 -18.64
CA SER A 20 -0.13 14.54 -18.70
C SER A 20 1.21 13.86 -18.41
N GLY A 21 1.24 12.52 -18.27
CA GLY A 21 2.45 11.74 -18.02
C GLY A 21 2.93 11.71 -16.56
N ASN A 22 2.17 12.27 -15.61
CA ASN A 22 2.55 12.25 -14.21
C ASN A 22 2.24 10.89 -13.56
N PRO A 23 3.03 10.45 -12.56
CA PRO A 23 2.72 9.24 -11.82
C PRO A 23 1.34 9.33 -11.17
N SER A 24 0.52 8.30 -11.36
CA SER A 24 -0.85 8.27 -10.83
C SER A 24 -0.96 7.29 -9.66
N THR A 25 -2.16 6.77 -9.39
CA THR A 25 -2.49 6.04 -8.16
C THR A 25 -1.70 4.75 -8.00
N VAL A 26 -1.43 4.02 -9.08
CA VAL A 26 -0.63 2.79 -9.01
C VAL A 26 0.75 3.09 -8.46
N TYR A 27 1.44 4.09 -9.03
CA TYR A 27 2.78 4.44 -8.60
C TYR A 27 2.83 5.00 -7.17
N ASP A 28 1.86 5.82 -6.78
CA ASP A 28 1.77 6.32 -5.40
C ASP A 28 1.64 5.15 -4.41
N TYR A 29 0.73 4.20 -4.67
CA TYR A 29 0.53 3.06 -3.77
C TYR A 29 1.77 2.17 -3.67
N LEU A 30 2.47 1.91 -4.79
CA LEU A 30 3.73 1.18 -4.75
C LEU A 30 4.76 1.88 -3.83
N LYS A 31 4.90 3.20 -3.96
CA LYS A 31 5.79 3.99 -3.10
C LYS A 31 5.38 3.99 -1.64
N ARG A 32 4.08 3.99 -1.32
CA ARG A 32 3.61 3.92 0.07
C ARG A 32 3.95 2.58 0.70
N ILE A 33 3.79 1.47 -0.03
CA ILE A 33 4.16 0.15 0.48
C ILE A 33 5.68 0.04 0.67
N ASP A 34 6.49 0.57 -0.26
CA ASP A 34 7.94 0.67 -0.06
C ASP A 34 8.27 1.44 1.23
N LYS A 35 7.62 2.59 1.45
CA LYS A 35 7.83 3.42 2.65
C LYS A 35 7.49 2.68 3.94
N VAL A 36 6.40 1.92 3.95
CA VAL A 36 6.04 1.10 5.11
C VAL A 36 7.05 -0.02 5.31
N CYS A 37 7.53 -0.66 4.24
CA CYS A 37 8.60 -1.64 4.33
C CYS A 37 9.88 -1.06 4.95
N GLU A 38 10.25 0.19 4.59
CA GLU A 38 11.36 0.92 5.21
C GLU A 38 11.13 1.16 6.71
N TRP A 39 9.93 1.62 7.10
CA TRP A 39 9.60 1.91 8.51
C TRP A 39 9.51 0.66 9.39
N GLU A 40 9.03 -0.45 8.83
CA GLU A 40 8.95 -1.74 9.52
C GLU A 40 10.23 -2.56 9.41
N HIS A 41 11.25 -2.05 8.69
CA HIS A 41 12.49 -2.78 8.38
C HIS A 41 12.24 -4.18 7.82
N THR A 42 11.35 -4.28 6.85
CA THR A 42 10.86 -5.55 6.32
C THR A 42 10.81 -5.55 4.79
N THR A 43 10.52 -6.70 4.20
CA THR A 43 10.29 -6.85 2.76
C THR A 43 8.80 -6.86 2.46
N TRP A 44 8.43 -6.69 1.19
CA TRP A 44 7.04 -6.78 0.76
C TRP A 44 6.41 -8.14 1.09
N GLU A 45 7.18 -9.22 0.92
CA GLU A 45 6.79 -10.60 1.23
C GLU A 45 6.53 -10.79 2.73
N ASN A 46 7.41 -10.27 3.58
CA ASN A 46 7.24 -10.33 5.03
C ASN A 46 6.14 -9.37 5.53
N LEU A 47 5.92 -8.25 4.83
CA LEU A 47 4.79 -7.36 5.09
C LEU A 47 3.46 -8.08 4.77
N ALA A 48 3.41 -8.83 3.67
CA ALA A 48 2.24 -9.60 3.26
C ALA A 48 1.88 -10.69 4.29
N SER A 49 2.86 -11.42 4.82
CA SER A 49 2.60 -12.47 5.82
C SER A 49 2.02 -11.94 7.13
N ARG A 50 2.18 -10.65 7.43
CA ARG A 50 1.68 -9.98 8.64
C ARG A 50 0.69 -8.84 8.33
N ILE A 51 0.13 -8.81 7.12
CA ILE A 51 -0.59 -7.62 6.62
C ILE A 51 -1.79 -7.23 7.48
N GLY A 52 -2.48 -8.20 8.10
CA GLY A 52 -3.58 -7.91 9.04
C GLY A 52 -3.13 -7.13 10.28
N GLN A 53 -1.98 -7.50 10.85
CA GLN A 53 -1.39 -6.80 12.00
C GLN A 53 -0.94 -5.40 11.59
N ILE A 54 -0.25 -5.29 10.44
CA ILE A 54 0.24 -4.01 9.92
C ILE A 54 -0.92 -3.04 9.65
N VAL A 55 -1.97 -3.47 8.95
CA VAL A 55 -3.14 -2.60 8.70
C VAL A 55 -3.71 -2.08 10.02
N THR A 56 -3.89 -2.95 11.01
CA THR A 56 -4.40 -2.56 12.33
C THR A 56 -3.49 -1.55 13.04
N MET A 57 -2.17 -1.67 12.90
CA MET A 57 -1.22 -0.72 13.50
C MET A 57 -1.33 0.69 12.90
N TYR A 58 -1.61 0.78 11.60
CA TYR A 58 -1.68 2.04 10.85
C TYR A 58 -3.11 2.60 10.73
N ASP A 59 -4.13 1.84 11.12
CA ASP A 59 -5.52 2.28 11.12
C ASP A 59 -5.83 3.16 12.34
N VAL A 60 -7.05 3.70 12.39
CA VAL A 60 -7.54 4.52 13.51
C VAL A 60 -7.52 3.72 14.81
N GLY A 61 -6.92 4.30 15.86
CA GLY A 61 -6.68 3.67 17.15
C GLY A 61 -5.40 2.83 17.22
N GLY A 62 -4.67 2.69 16.11
CA GLY A 62 -3.42 1.95 16.05
C GLY A 62 -2.20 2.76 16.52
N PRO A 63 -1.14 2.11 17.01
CA PRO A 63 0.09 2.79 17.47
C PRO A 63 0.84 3.57 16.38
N LYS A 64 0.51 3.39 15.10
CA LYS A 64 1.12 4.06 13.94
C LYS A 64 0.07 4.81 13.11
N GLU A 65 -1.06 5.15 13.71
CA GLU A 65 -2.14 5.91 13.07
C GLU A 65 -1.64 7.20 12.41
N ASP A 66 -0.73 7.94 13.06
CA ASP A 66 -0.14 9.18 12.51
C ASP A 66 0.59 8.93 11.18
N LEU A 67 1.26 7.79 11.05
CA LEU A 67 1.90 7.39 9.79
C LEU A 67 0.86 6.95 8.76
N GLY A 68 -0.19 6.26 9.18
CA GLY A 68 -1.31 5.86 8.33
C GLY A 68 -2.08 7.03 7.73
N LYS A 69 -2.28 8.10 8.52
CA LYS A 69 -2.97 9.34 8.13
C LYS A 69 -2.15 10.27 7.23
N LYS A 70 -0.84 10.03 7.06
CA LYS A 70 0.00 10.86 6.18
C LYS A 70 -0.56 10.96 4.77
N SER A 71 -0.46 12.18 4.21
CA SER A 71 -0.95 12.49 2.87
C SER A 71 -2.42 12.13 2.68
N HIS A 72 -3.30 12.60 3.59
CA HIS A 72 -4.73 12.33 3.56
C HIS A 72 -5.08 10.84 3.58
N SER A 73 -4.49 10.09 4.52
CA SER A 73 -4.72 8.65 4.67
C SER A 73 -4.28 7.81 3.47
N ALA A 74 -3.41 8.33 2.59
CA ALA A 74 -2.91 7.58 1.44
C ALA A 74 -2.15 6.31 1.84
N VAL A 75 -1.42 6.35 2.96
CA VAL A 75 -0.66 5.18 3.46
C VAL A 75 -1.60 4.06 3.88
N ILE A 76 -2.59 4.34 4.75
CA ILE A 76 -3.53 3.30 5.18
C ILE A 76 -4.39 2.79 4.01
N ASN A 77 -4.76 3.64 3.06
CA ASN A 77 -5.48 3.22 1.85
C ASN A 77 -4.65 2.29 0.97
N ALA A 78 -3.35 2.59 0.78
CA ALA A 78 -2.45 1.69 0.07
C ALA A 78 -2.30 0.34 0.79
N LEU A 79 -2.17 0.34 2.12
CA LEU A 79 -2.09 -0.88 2.94
C LEU A 79 -3.35 -1.74 2.85
N ARG A 80 -4.54 -1.11 2.85
CA ARG A 80 -5.82 -1.83 2.65
C ARG A 80 -5.90 -2.48 1.28
N ARG A 81 -5.50 -1.78 0.21
CA ARG A 81 -5.42 -2.41 -1.13
C ARG A 81 -4.41 -3.52 -1.21
N TYR A 82 -3.28 -3.37 -0.53
CA TYR A 82 -2.28 -4.43 -0.45
C TYR A 82 -2.81 -5.64 0.31
N GLN A 83 -3.58 -5.44 1.38
CA GLN A 83 -4.28 -6.50 2.10
C GLN A 83 -5.27 -7.25 1.20
N GLU A 84 -6.08 -6.53 0.42
CA GLU A 84 -6.99 -7.13 -0.55
C GLU A 84 -6.24 -8.00 -1.56
N PHE A 85 -5.15 -7.49 -2.13
CA PHE A 85 -4.28 -8.24 -3.04
C PHE A 85 -3.71 -9.52 -2.41
N VAL A 86 -3.25 -9.44 -1.15
CA VAL A 86 -2.70 -10.61 -0.44
C VAL A 86 -3.79 -11.65 -0.18
N ARG A 87 -5.03 -11.21 0.06
CA ARG A 87 -6.19 -12.10 0.26
C ARG A 87 -6.78 -12.66 -1.02
N SER A 88 -6.58 -12.02 -2.16
CA SER A 88 -7.11 -12.47 -3.46
C SER A 88 -6.24 -13.54 -4.12
N ARG A 89 -5.34 -14.17 -3.37
CA ARG A 89 -4.26 -15.00 -3.89
C ARG A 89 -4.22 -16.37 -3.23
#